data_AF-A0A388Q8J7-F1
#
_entry.id   AF-A0A388Q8J7-F1
#
_cell.length_a   1.000
_cell.length_b   1.000
_cell.length_c   1.000
_cell.angle_alpha   90.00
_cell.angle_beta   90.00
_cell.angle_gamma   90.00
#
_symmetry.space_group_name_H-M   'P 1'
#
loop_
_entity.id
_entity.type
_entity.pdbx_description
1 polymer ?
#
loop_
_entity_poly.entity_id
_entity_poly.type
_entity_poly.pdbx_seq_one_letter_code
_entity_poly.pdbx_strand_id
1 'polypeptide(L)'
;MAADARRALPAVETLLQSPQALELQARYGRPLTLAAARTVLDAQRATLSAPAGASAPGSTAELLDAISQQLAEQAAPTLHSVTNATGVIIHTNLGRAPLSKAAQAAMLAIADDYCTLEYDPLTGKRGSRNVHPAALLRQLTGAEDALVVNNCAAALLLALTGLAKGKGVVISRGQLVEIGGGFRIPDVMKQSGARLVEVGTTNRTHTRDYASAIGDAKLKAALLLRVHHSNFRIEGFATEPGITELTALGAEHSLPVVDCLGVARCSIPRASVWRTNRWCRRACPPAVTRCASVATNCSAARSAASLSGVRR
;
A
#
# COMPACT_ATOMS: atom_id res chain seq x y z
N MET A 1 43.60 46.20 7.33
CA MET A 1 43.12 44.81 7.26
C MET A 1 41.63 44.83 7.60
N ALA A 2 40.76 44.43 6.67
CA ALA A 2 39.34 44.30 6.98
C ALA A 2 39.18 43.30 8.14
N ALA A 3 38.46 43.68 9.21
CA ALA A 3 38.20 42.78 10.32
C ALA A 3 37.45 41.55 9.79
N ASP A 4 37.90 40.36 10.20
CA ASP A 4 37.23 39.10 9.84
C ASP A 4 35.81 39.09 10.40
N ALA A 5 34.82 39.28 9.52
CA ALA A 5 33.40 39.39 9.87
C ALA A 5 32.87 38.17 10.65
N ARG A 6 33.56 37.02 10.56
CA ARG A 6 33.21 35.79 11.31
C ARG A 6 33.42 35.95 12.82
N ARG A 7 34.28 36.87 13.27
CA ARG A 7 34.52 37.12 14.70
C ARG A 7 33.34 37.80 15.40
N ALA A 8 32.42 38.37 14.63
CA ALA A 8 31.21 39.00 15.16
C ALA A 8 30.04 38.01 15.36
N LEU A 9 30.19 36.73 14.97
CA LEU A 9 29.22 35.69 15.32
C LEU A 9 29.35 35.31 16.81
N PRO A 10 28.22 35.20 17.56
CA PRO A 10 28.25 34.82 18.95
C PRO A 10 28.72 33.37 19.15
N ALA A 11 29.29 33.09 20.31
CA ALA A 11 29.58 31.71 20.71
C ALA A 11 28.27 30.92 20.82
N VAL A 12 28.31 29.65 20.44
CA VAL A 12 27.11 28.78 20.47
C VAL A 12 26.49 28.71 21.87
N GLU A 13 27.29 28.71 22.93
CA GLU A 13 26.77 28.68 24.30
C GLU A 13 26.07 29.99 24.68
N THR A 14 26.57 31.15 24.20
CA THR A 14 25.92 32.44 24.40
C THR A 14 24.55 32.48 23.71
N LEU A 15 24.44 31.90 22.51
CA LEU A 15 23.13 31.75 21.84
C LEU A 15 22.20 30.84 22.63
N LEU A 16 22.70 29.71 23.13
CA LEU A 16 21.90 28.75 23.89
C LEU A 16 21.42 29.24 25.26
N GLN A 17 22.06 30.27 25.83
CA GLN A 17 21.63 30.90 27.07
C GLN A 17 20.59 32.01 26.86
N SER A 18 20.27 32.35 25.62
CA SER A 18 19.22 33.34 25.32
C SER A 18 17.84 32.81 25.75
N PRO A 19 16.89 33.68 26.14
CA PRO A 19 15.53 33.27 26.51
C PRO A 19 14.83 32.43 25.44
N GLN A 20 14.91 32.86 24.17
CA GLN A 20 14.31 32.13 23.04
C GLN A 20 14.96 30.76 22.85
N ALA A 21 16.28 30.62 23.01
CA ALA A 21 16.92 29.32 22.94
C ALA A 21 16.55 28.41 24.11
N LEU A 22 16.30 28.94 25.30
CA LEU A 22 15.80 28.15 26.44
C LEU A 22 14.38 27.63 26.18
N GLU A 23 13.52 28.43 25.55
CA GLU A 23 12.20 27.97 25.09
C GLU A 23 12.31 26.85 24.04
N LEU A 24 13.21 27.00 23.08
CA LEU A 24 13.49 25.96 22.08
C LEU A 24 14.04 24.69 22.72
N GLN A 25 14.86 24.79 23.76
CA GLN A 25 15.38 23.64 24.51
C GLN A 25 14.28 22.93 25.31
N ALA A 26 13.35 23.68 25.91
CA ALA A 26 12.21 23.10 26.60
C ALA A 26 11.29 22.34 25.63
N ARG A 27 11.14 22.83 24.40
CA ARG A 27 10.27 22.22 23.38
C ARG A 27 10.91 21.05 22.64
N TYR A 28 12.15 21.18 22.21
CA TYR A 28 12.83 20.23 21.31
C TYR A 28 13.96 19.44 22.00
N GLY A 29 14.34 19.82 23.21
CA GLY A 29 15.48 19.24 23.92
C GLY A 29 16.81 19.86 23.51
N ARG A 30 17.70 20.04 24.50
CA ARG A 30 19.02 20.65 24.34
C ARG A 30 19.89 20.03 23.22
N PRO A 31 19.95 18.70 23.03
CA PRO A 31 20.76 18.12 21.95
C PRO A 31 20.36 18.60 20.56
N LEU A 32 19.05 18.70 20.28
CA LEU A 32 18.55 19.16 18.98
C LEU A 32 18.78 20.65 18.79
N THR A 33 18.51 21.47 19.82
CA THR A 33 18.75 22.91 19.75
C THR A 33 20.23 23.24 19.54
N LEU A 34 21.15 22.53 20.21
CA LEU A 34 22.59 22.69 20.02
C LEU A 34 23.02 22.28 18.59
N ALA A 35 22.50 21.18 18.07
CA ALA A 35 22.80 20.74 16.71
C ALA A 35 22.34 21.78 15.68
N ALA A 36 21.10 22.27 15.80
CA ALA A 36 20.56 23.32 14.93
C ALA A 36 21.38 24.62 15.04
N ALA A 37 21.74 25.05 16.26
CA ALA A 37 22.59 26.22 16.47
C ALA A 37 23.95 26.09 15.77
N ARG A 38 24.58 24.91 15.83
CA ARG A 38 25.82 24.65 15.10
C ARG A 38 25.62 24.73 13.58
N THR A 39 24.58 24.09 13.05
CA THR A 39 24.26 24.13 11.61
C THR A 39 24.06 25.57 11.11
N VAL A 40 23.26 26.36 11.82
CA VAL A 40 22.98 27.76 11.46
C VAL A 40 24.26 28.61 11.53
N LEU A 41 25.06 28.47 12.58
CA LEU A 41 26.33 29.18 12.72
C LEU A 41 27.34 28.78 11.64
N ASP A 42 27.42 27.50 11.29
CA ASP A 42 28.33 27.01 10.24
C ASP A 42 27.90 27.49 8.85
N ALA A 43 26.60 27.54 8.56
CA ALA A 43 26.07 28.14 7.34
C ALA A 43 26.43 29.63 7.25
N GLN A 44 26.27 30.38 8.34
CA GLN A 44 26.65 31.79 8.41
C GLN A 44 28.16 32.01 8.23
N ARG A 45 29.00 31.16 8.84
CA ARG A 45 30.46 31.19 8.61
C ARG A 45 30.83 30.95 7.15
N ALA A 46 30.13 30.04 6.46
CA ALA A 46 30.36 29.76 5.06
C ALA A 46 29.98 30.96 4.17
N THR A 47 28.84 31.59 4.42
CA THR A 47 28.40 32.80 3.71
C THR A 47 29.38 33.96 3.87
N LEU A 48 29.84 34.21 5.10
CA LEU A 48 30.83 35.26 5.40
C LEU A 48 32.22 34.99 4.80
N SER A 49 32.51 33.76 4.38
CA SER A 49 33.77 33.38 3.74
C SER A 49 33.73 33.49 2.21
N ALA A 50 32.56 33.76 1.61
CA ALA A 50 32.39 33.82 0.16
C ALA A 50 32.89 35.15 -0.44
N PRO A 51 33.59 35.13 -1.60
CA PRO A 51 34.19 36.33 -2.20
C PRO A 51 33.19 37.32 -2.83
N ALA A 52 31.92 36.95 -3.00
CA ALA A 52 30.87 37.82 -3.52
C ALA A 52 30.07 38.46 -2.37
N GLY A 53 30.45 39.68 -1.99
CA GLY A 53 29.68 40.55 -1.09
C GLY A 53 29.43 39.97 0.30
N ALA A 54 30.41 40.11 1.20
CA ALA A 54 30.24 39.82 2.62
C ALA A 54 29.07 40.65 3.19
N SER A 55 27.90 40.03 3.32
CA SER A 55 26.81 40.57 4.13
C SER A 55 27.27 40.66 5.58
N ALA A 56 26.73 41.61 6.35
CA ALA A 56 26.97 41.67 7.78
C ALA A 56 26.57 40.34 8.44
N PRO A 57 27.26 39.90 9.51
CA PRO A 57 26.84 38.73 10.26
C PRO A 57 25.40 38.89 10.73
N GLY A 58 24.61 37.83 10.63
CA GLY A 58 23.23 37.85 11.09
C GLY A 58 23.13 38.24 12.57
N SER A 59 22.12 39.03 12.91
CA SER A 59 21.87 39.42 14.30
C SER A 59 21.57 38.20 15.17
N THR A 60 21.73 38.33 16.49
CA THR A 60 21.40 37.22 17.42
C THR A 60 19.93 36.79 17.26
N ALA A 61 19.02 37.72 17.03
CA ALA A 61 17.61 37.41 16.77
C ALA A 61 17.44 36.61 15.47
N GLU A 62 18.09 37.02 14.37
CA GLU A 62 18.04 36.30 13.08
C GLU A 62 18.60 34.88 13.20
N LEU A 63 19.67 34.68 13.97
CA LEU A 63 20.24 33.36 14.23
C LEU A 63 19.25 32.49 15.02
N LEU A 64 18.60 33.04 16.04
CA LEU A 64 17.62 32.31 16.85
C LEU A 64 16.35 31.98 16.05
N ASP A 65 15.91 32.87 15.16
CA ASP A 65 14.79 32.61 14.24
C ASP A 65 15.15 31.51 13.23
N ALA A 66 16.35 31.53 12.67
CA ALA A 66 16.84 30.47 11.79
C ALA A 66 16.95 29.12 12.53
N ILE A 67 17.41 29.11 13.79
CA ILE A 67 17.45 27.90 14.63
C ILE A 67 16.02 27.40 14.88
N SER A 68 15.09 28.30 15.21
CA SER A 68 13.68 27.98 15.44
C SER A 68 13.02 27.37 14.20
N GLN A 69 13.24 27.99 13.03
CA GLN A 69 12.73 27.50 11.74
C GLN A 69 13.30 26.12 11.43
N GLN A 70 14.62 25.94 11.55
CA GLN A 70 15.26 24.66 11.28
C GLN A 70 14.73 23.56 12.22
N LEU A 71 14.54 23.84 13.50
CA LEU A 71 13.95 22.89 14.46
C LEU A 71 12.50 22.57 14.12
N ALA A 72 11.72 23.58 13.73
CA ALA A 72 10.33 23.39 13.33
C ALA A 72 10.23 22.51 12.07
N GLU A 73 11.09 22.71 11.08
CA GLU A 73 11.17 21.91 9.86
C GLU A 73 11.61 20.47 10.14
N GLN A 74 12.61 20.28 11.02
CA GLN A 74 13.08 18.94 11.42
C GLN A 74 12.04 18.17 12.25
N ALA A 75 11.28 18.89 13.08
CA ALA A 75 10.21 18.29 13.89
C ALA A 75 8.89 18.12 13.13
N ALA A 76 8.78 18.70 11.93
CA ALA A 76 7.57 18.62 11.12
C ALA A 76 7.32 17.16 10.68
N PRO A 77 6.09 16.62 10.86
CA PRO A 77 5.75 15.32 10.32
C PRO A 77 5.94 15.28 8.80
N THR A 78 6.63 14.25 8.32
CA THR A 78 6.79 14.02 6.88
C THR A 78 5.48 13.56 6.22
N LEU A 79 4.57 12.99 7.02
CA LEU A 79 3.21 12.62 6.61
C LEU A 79 2.21 13.60 7.22
N HIS A 80 1.43 14.26 6.37
CA HIS A 80 0.36 15.18 6.76
C HIS A 80 -0.87 14.97 5.89
N SER A 81 -2.02 15.42 6.39
CA SER A 81 -3.29 15.33 5.66
C SER A 81 -3.29 16.26 4.45
N VAL A 82 -3.91 15.81 3.36
CA VAL A 82 -4.07 16.58 2.12
C VAL A 82 -5.52 16.55 1.63
N THR A 83 -5.92 17.59 0.91
CA THR A 83 -7.22 17.62 0.21
C THR A 83 -7.04 17.10 -1.21
N ASN A 84 -7.65 15.96 -1.51
CA ASN A 84 -7.62 15.40 -2.87
C ASN A 84 -8.59 16.14 -3.81
N ALA A 85 -8.06 17.01 -4.66
CA ALA A 85 -8.81 17.74 -5.70
C ALA A 85 -8.66 17.14 -7.12
N THR A 86 -8.01 15.98 -7.25
CA THR A 86 -7.69 15.36 -8.56
C THR A 86 -8.88 14.65 -9.22
N GLY A 87 -9.93 14.34 -8.45
CA GLY A 87 -11.02 13.46 -8.89
C GLY A 87 -10.67 11.96 -8.94
N VAL A 88 -9.42 11.57 -8.64
CA VAL A 88 -8.99 10.16 -8.60
C VAL A 88 -9.30 9.57 -7.23
N ILE A 89 -10.21 8.59 -7.17
CA ILE A 89 -10.65 7.96 -5.91
C ILE A 89 -9.55 7.08 -5.31
N ILE A 90 -8.99 6.13 -6.08
CA ILE A 90 -7.91 5.26 -5.64
C ILE A 90 -6.58 5.87 -6.08
N HIS A 91 -6.12 6.88 -5.34
CA HIS A 91 -4.90 7.59 -5.67
C HIS A 91 -3.68 6.92 -5.02
N THR A 92 -2.80 6.29 -5.81
CA THR A 92 -1.65 5.53 -5.30
C THR A 92 -0.68 6.38 -4.48
N ASN A 93 -0.43 7.62 -4.89
CA ASN A 93 0.48 8.53 -4.17
C ASN A 93 -0.12 9.16 -2.91
N LEU A 94 -1.46 9.25 -2.81
CA LEU A 94 -2.15 9.86 -1.66
C LEU A 94 -2.68 8.81 -0.68
N GLY A 95 -2.11 7.61 -0.65
CA GLY A 95 -2.46 6.58 0.33
C GLY A 95 -3.67 5.71 -0.02
N ARG A 96 -4.11 5.68 -1.28
CA ARG A 96 -5.20 4.82 -1.79
C ARG A 96 -6.55 5.12 -1.09
N ALA A 97 -7.24 4.09 -0.61
CA ALA A 97 -8.59 4.23 -0.07
C ALA A 97 -8.54 4.78 1.36
N PRO A 98 -9.18 5.93 1.65
CA PRO A 98 -9.33 6.40 3.02
C PRO A 98 -10.25 5.46 3.80
N LEU A 99 -9.99 5.34 5.11
CA LEU A 99 -10.81 4.52 6.01
C LEU A 99 -12.10 5.25 6.40
N SER A 100 -13.18 4.50 6.57
CA SER A 100 -14.42 5.04 7.15
C SER A 100 -14.23 5.41 8.63
N LYS A 101 -15.05 6.32 9.16
CA LYS A 101 -15.00 6.70 10.58
C LYS A 101 -15.22 5.50 11.51
N ALA A 102 -16.10 4.57 11.14
CA ALA A 102 -16.32 3.34 11.89
C ALA A 102 -15.07 2.45 11.93
N ALA A 103 -14.36 2.30 10.81
CA ALA A 103 -13.10 1.54 10.76
C ALA A 103 -12.00 2.21 11.60
N GLN A 104 -11.87 3.53 11.52
CA GLN A 104 -10.93 4.30 12.34
C GLN A 104 -11.21 4.13 13.83
N ALA A 105 -12.48 4.25 14.24
CA ALA A 105 -12.88 4.05 15.63
C ALA A 105 -12.57 2.64 16.15
N ALA A 106 -12.83 1.60 15.34
CA ALA A 106 -12.50 0.23 15.70
C ALA A 106 -10.98 0.00 15.84
N MET A 107 -10.17 0.62 14.97
CA MET A 107 -8.71 0.55 15.08
C MET A 107 -8.20 1.23 16.35
N LEU A 108 -8.71 2.42 16.66
CA LEU A 108 -8.33 3.15 17.87
C LEU A 108 -8.73 2.38 19.14
N ALA A 109 -9.94 1.82 19.18
CA ALA A 109 -10.42 1.05 20.33
C ALA A 109 -9.55 -0.18 20.64
N ILE A 110 -8.98 -0.83 19.62
CA ILE A 110 -8.07 -1.98 19.82
C ILE A 110 -6.63 -1.55 20.09
N ALA A 111 -6.22 -0.38 19.61
CA ALA A 111 -4.86 0.14 19.80
C ALA A 111 -4.65 0.81 21.18
N ASP A 112 -5.74 1.12 21.90
CA ASP A 112 -5.71 1.83 23.18
C ASP A 112 -5.07 1.00 24.32
N ASP A 113 -5.18 -0.33 24.27
CA ASP A 113 -4.63 -1.23 25.29
C ASP A 113 -4.27 -2.62 24.71
N TYR A 114 -3.83 -3.55 25.56
CA TYR A 114 -3.63 -4.95 25.22
C TYR A 114 -4.89 -5.57 24.60
N CYS A 115 -4.71 -6.43 23.60
CA CYS A 115 -5.81 -7.11 22.94
C CYS A 115 -5.52 -8.60 22.69
N THR A 116 -6.56 -9.36 22.39
CA THR A 116 -6.51 -10.81 22.11
C THR A 116 -6.01 -11.12 20.70
N LEU A 117 -5.00 -10.39 20.21
CA LEU A 117 -4.50 -10.52 18.85
C LEU A 117 -4.01 -11.95 18.56
N GLU A 118 -3.26 -12.54 19.49
CA GLU A 118 -2.75 -13.92 19.44
C GLU A 118 -3.09 -14.70 20.71
N TYR A 119 -4.23 -14.40 21.34
CA TYR A 119 -4.66 -15.05 22.57
C TYR A 119 -6.09 -15.55 22.44
N ASP A 120 -6.32 -16.80 22.82
CA ASP A 120 -7.65 -17.41 22.85
C ASP A 120 -8.20 -17.33 24.28
N PRO A 121 -9.26 -16.54 24.52
CA PRO A 121 -9.84 -16.38 25.86
C PRO A 121 -10.55 -17.64 26.35
N LEU A 122 -10.96 -18.56 25.48
CA LEU A 122 -11.64 -19.80 25.88
C LEU A 122 -10.65 -20.83 26.41
N THR A 123 -9.48 -20.94 25.77
CA THR A 123 -8.46 -21.94 26.16
C THR A 123 -7.38 -21.36 27.07
N GLY A 124 -7.26 -20.03 27.14
CA GLY A 124 -6.21 -19.33 27.87
C GLY A 124 -4.82 -19.47 27.25
N LYS A 125 -4.74 -19.84 25.97
CA LYS A 125 -3.49 -20.16 25.26
C LYS A 125 -3.23 -19.22 24.10
N ARG A 126 -2.01 -19.27 23.57
CA ARG A 126 -1.64 -18.57 22.34
C ARG A 126 -2.47 -19.12 21.16
N GLY A 127 -3.08 -18.20 20.42
CA GLY A 127 -3.86 -18.46 19.21
C GLY A 127 -3.26 -17.80 17.97
N SER A 128 -3.82 -18.11 16.80
CA SER A 128 -3.42 -17.49 15.53
C SER A 128 -4.19 -16.20 15.27
N ARG A 129 -3.51 -15.11 14.94
CA ARG A 129 -4.15 -13.84 14.55
C ARG A 129 -5.01 -13.94 13.29
N ASN A 130 -4.78 -14.95 12.44
CA ASN A 130 -5.48 -15.11 11.16
C ASN A 130 -6.94 -15.55 11.34
N VAL A 131 -7.33 -16.06 12.52
CA VAL A 131 -8.70 -16.51 12.77
C VAL A 131 -9.71 -15.36 12.64
N HIS A 132 -9.31 -14.15 13.04
CA HIS A 132 -10.16 -12.95 13.06
C HIS A 132 -10.62 -12.55 11.65
N PRO A 133 -9.72 -12.32 10.67
CA PRO A 133 -10.14 -12.01 9.31
C PRO A 133 -10.65 -13.24 8.52
N ALA A 134 -10.12 -14.44 8.78
CA ALA A 134 -10.46 -15.62 7.99
C ALA A 134 -11.95 -15.99 8.08
N ALA A 135 -12.56 -15.85 9.27
CA ALA A 135 -13.99 -16.09 9.44
C ALA A 135 -14.85 -15.16 8.57
N LEU A 136 -14.56 -13.85 8.60
CA LEU A 136 -15.28 -12.85 7.81
C LEU A 136 -15.06 -13.05 6.30
N LEU A 137 -13.82 -13.34 5.89
CA LEU A 137 -13.50 -13.56 4.48
C LEU A 137 -14.22 -14.79 3.92
N ARG A 138 -14.21 -15.92 4.63
CA ARG A 138 -14.95 -17.12 4.21
C ARG A 138 -16.45 -16.83 4.06
N GLN A 139 -17.03 -16.08 4.99
CA GLN A 139 -18.44 -15.69 4.90
C GLN A 139 -18.73 -14.79 3.69
N LEU A 140 -17.83 -13.86 3.38
CA LEU A 140 -17.99 -12.92 2.27
C LEU A 140 -17.79 -13.56 0.89
N THR A 141 -16.82 -14.47 0.78
CA THR A 141 -16.41 -15.06 -0.50
C THR A 141 -17.04 -16.42 -0.77
N GLY A 142 -17.49 -17.13 0.27
CA GLY A 142 -17.87 -18.54 0.17
C GLY A 142 -16.67 -19.48 -0.01
N ALA A 143 -15.44 -19.00 0.16
CA ALA A 143 -14.25 -19.83 0.06
C ALA A 143 -14.13 -20.82 1.22
N GLU A 144 -13.47 -21.96 0.96
CA GLU A 144 -13.24 -23.01 1.95
C GLU A 144 -12.34 -22.50 3.10
N ASP A 145 -11.34 -21.68 2.76
CA ASP A 145 -10.46 -21.03 3.72
C ASP A 145 -10.00 -19.63 3.27
N ALA A 146 -9.40 -18.87 4.17
CA ALA A 146 -8.88 -17.53 3.89
C ALA A 146 -7.62 -17.22 4.71
N LEU A 147 -6.67 -16.54 4.06
CA LEU A 147 -5.44 -16.06 4.69
C LEU A 147 -5.23 -14.59 4.34
N VAL A 148 -4.85 -13.79 5.34
CA VAL A 148 -4.44 -12.39 5.14
C VAL A 148 -2.94 -12.29 5.34
N VAL A 149 -2.28 -11.68 4.37
CA VAL A 149 -0.86 -11.35 4.42
C VAL A 149 -0.69 -9.85 4.19
N ASN A 150 0.54 -9.36 4.30
CA ASN A 150 0.86 -7.93 4.22
C ASN A 150 0.18 -7.20 3.04
N ASN A 151 0.30 -7.75 1.82
CA ASN A 151 -0.29 -7.17 0.62
C ASN A 151 -0.47 -8.23 -0.48
N CYS A 152 -1.09 -7.84 -1.60
CA CYS A 152 -1.32 -8.73 -2.74
C CYS A 152 -0.02 -9.31 -3.34
N ALA A 153 1.08 -8.55 -3.31
CA ALA A 153 2.38 -9.00 -3.79
C ALA A 153 2.91 -10.17 -2.95
N ALA A 154 2.85 -10.03 -1.62
CA ALA A 154 3.22 -11.08 -0.68
C ALA A 154 2.31 -12.31 -0.83
N ALA A 155 1.02 -12.12 -1.11
CA ALA A 155 0.09 -13.22 -1.33
C ALA A 155 0.45 -14.03 -2.58
N LEU A 156 0.74 -13.34 -3.70
CA LEU A 156 1.18 -14.00 -4.92
C LEU A 156 2.52 -14.73 -4.71
N LEU A 157 3.49 -14.07 -4.08
CA LEU A 157 4.78 -14.69 -3.74
C LEU A 157 4.59 -15.97 -2.91
N LEU A 158 3.78 -15.89 -1.85
CA LEU A 158 3.49 -17.03 -0.98
C LEU A 158 2.80 -18.17 -1.73
N ALA A 159 1.80 -17.86 -2.56
CA ALA A 159 1.09 -18.85 -3.36
C ALA A 159 2.05 -19.56 -4.34
N LEU A 160 2.89 -18.80 -5.04
CA LEU A 160 3.85 -19.37 -6.00
C LEU A 160 4.92 -20.21 -5.31
N THR A 161 5.45 -19.75 -4.18
CA THR A 161 6.43 -20.52 -3.39
C THR A 161 5.82 -21.80 -2.83
N GLY A 162 4.58 -21.76 -2.36
CA GLY A 162 3.90 -22.94 -1.80
C GLY A 162 3.49 -23.96 -2.87
N LEU A 163 3.04 -23.50 -4.04
CA LEU A 163 2.41 -24.36 -5.04
C LEU A 163 3.34 -24.76 -6.20
N ALA A 164 4.35 -23.93 -6.52
CA ALA A 164 5.10 -24.06 -7.77
C ALA A 164 6.62 -23.84 -7.65
N LYS A 165 7.19 -23.86 -6.44
CA LYS A 165 8.66 -23.75 -6.27
C LYS A 165 9.39 -24.85 -7.06
N GLY A 166 10.30 -24.43 -7.94
CA GLY A 166 11.07 -25.31 -8.83
C GLY A 166 10.27 -25.89 -10.02
N LYS A 167 8.99 -25.50 -10.19
CA LYS A 167 8.10 -26.00 -11.24
C LYS A 167 7.63 -24.86 -12.15
N GLY A 168 7.03 -25.21 -13.28
CA GLY A 168 6.53 -24.24 -14.27
C GLY A 168 5.21 -23.60 -13.86
N VAL A 169 5.09 -22.29 -14.03
CA VAL A 169 3.85 -21.53 -13.87
C VAL A 169 3.50 -20.92 -15.21
N VAL A 170 2.34 -21.32 -15.74
CA VAL A 170 1.88 -20.91 -17.07
C VAL A 170 1.09 -19.61 -16.94
N ILE A 171 1.51 -18.57 -17.68
CA ILE A 171 0.90 -17.23 -17.66
C ILE A 171 0.95 -16.61 -19.06
N SER A 172 -0.05 -15.80 -19.40
CA SER A 172 -0.05 -15.02 -20.64
C SER A 172 1.08 -13.97 -20.66
N ARG A 173 1.75 -13.80 -21.80
CA ARG A 173 2.70 -12.68 -22.01
C ARG A 173 2.06 -11.31 -21.77
N GLY A 174 0.78 -11.15 -22.12
CA GLY A 174 0.03 -9.91 -21.89
C GLY A 174 -0.21 -9.58 -20.42
N GLN A 175 0.07 -10.51 -19.50
CA GLN A 175 -0.14 -10.37 -18.06
C GLN A 175 1.17 -10.19 -17.26
N LEU A 176 2.32 -10.05 -17.94
CA LEU A 176 3.60 -9.74 -17.31
C LEU A 176 3.67 -8.24 -16.96
N VAL A 177 2.83 -7.83 -16.02
CA VAL A 177 2.59 -6.42 -15.70
C VAL A 177 3.60 -5.84 -14.72
N GLU A 178 3.74 -4.52 -14.79
CA GLU A 178 4.38 -3.69 -13.78
C GLU A 178 3.35 -2.74 -13.15
N ILE A 179 3.27 -2.74 -11.83
CA ILE A 179 2.30 -1.96 -11.06
C ILE A 179 3.04 -1.07 -10.07
N GLY A 180 2.72 0.23 -10.07
CA GLY A 180 3.39 1.21 -9.22
C GLY A 180 4.85 1.42 -9.63
N GLY A 181 5.73 1.69 -8.66
CA GLY A 181 7.14 2.01 -8.90
C GLY A 181 8.12 0.86 -8.70
N GLY A 182 7.72 -0.40 -8.94
CA GLY A 182 8.66 -1.53 -8.82
C GLY A 182 8.08 -2.92 -8.59
N PHE A 183 6.75 -3.11 -8.59
CA PHE A 183 6.17 -4.45 -8.52
C PHE A 183 6.01 -5.03 -9.93
N ARG A 184 6.83 -6.02 -10.26
CA ARG A 184 6.85 -6.69 -11.58
C ARG A 184 6.55 -8.17 -11.39
N ILE A 185 5.56 -8.70 -12.10
CA ILE A 185 5.20 -10.13 -12.03
C ILE A 185 6.43 -11.04 -12.29
N PRO A 186 7.28 -10.78 -13.31
CA PRO A 186 8.49 -11.59 -13.53
C PRO A 186 9.44 -11.62 -12.33
N ASP A 187 9.58 -10.52 -11.59
CA ASP A 187 10.49 -10.44 -10.45
C ASP A 187 9.94 -11.22 -9.25
N VAL A 188 8.63 -11.16 -9.01
CA VAL A 188 7.94 -11.98 -7.99
C VAL A 188 8.06 -13.46 -8.31
N MET A 189 7.85 -13.82 -9.58
CA MET A 189 8.03 -15.17 -10.09
C MET A 189 9.44 -15.68 -9.81
N LYS A 190 10.46 -14.89 -10.15
CA LYS A 190 11.87 -15.23 -9.88
C LYS A 190 12.14 -15.42 -8.38
N GLN A 191 11.67 -14.50 -7.53
CA GLN A 191 11.84 -14.59 -6.08
C GLN A 191 11.13 -15.79 -5.46
N SER A 192 9.98 -16.19 -6.00
CA SER A 192 9.22 -17.34 -5.51
C SER A 192 9.93 -18.68 -5.72
N GLY A 193 10.92 -18.72 -6.63
CA GLY A 193 11.58 -19.93 -7.09
C GLY A 193 10.77 -20.72 -8.12
N ALA A 194 9.61 -20.21 -8.56
CA ALA A 194 8.85 -20.79 -9.67
C ALA A 194 9.51 -20.43 -11.01
N ARG A 195 9.38 -21.33 -11.99
CA ARG A 195 9.84 -21.06 -13.35
C ARG A 195 8.71 -20.43 -14.16
N LEU A 196 8.98 -19.24 -14.69
CA LEU A 196 8.07 -18.56 -15.60
C LEU A 196 7.91 -19.36 -16.90
N VAL A 197 6.67 -19.68 -17.26
CA VAL A 197 6.29 -20.28 -18.54
C VAL A 197 5.28 -19.34 -19.21
N GLU A 198 5.79 -18.48 -20.07
CA GLU A 198 4.98 -17.47 -20.75
C GLU A 198 4.39 -18.00 -22.07
N VAL A 199 3.09 -17.78 -22.27
CA VAL A 199 2.33 -18.28 -23.43
C VAL A 199 1.61 -17.15 -24.16
N GLY A 200 1.20 -17.43 -25.41
CA GLY A 200 0.55 -16.46 -26.28
C GLY A 200 1.46 -15.29 -26.66
N THR A 201 0.84 -14.19 -27.06
CA THR A 201 1.49 -12.89 -27.33
C THR A 201 0.91 -11.81 -26.43
N THR A 202 1.50 -10.61 -26.47
CA THR A 202 1.07 -9.46 -25.67
C THR A 202 -0.41 -9.15 -25.82
N ASN A 203 -0.92 -9.16 -27.05
CA ASN A 203 -2.30 -8.82 -27.36
C ASN A 203 -3.22 -10.05 -27.46
N ARG A 204 -2.73 -11.19 -27.92
CA ARG A 204 -3.55 -12.38 -28.15
C ARG A 204 -3.00 -13.59 -27.42
N THR A 205 -3.78 -14.10 -26.49
CA THR A 205 -3.56 -15.39 -25.85
C THR A 205 -4.83 -16.21 -25.96
N HIS A 206 -4.69 -17.50 -26.24
CA HIS A 206 -5.78 -18.44 -26.36
C HIS A 206 -5.59 -19.61 -25.38
N THR A 207 -6.67 -20.31 -25.05
CA THR A 207 -6.65 -21.50 -24.19
C THR A 207 -5.72 -22.59 -24.72
N ARG A 208 -5.62 -22.74 -26.05
CA ARG A 208 -4.67 -23.67 -26.70
C ARG A 208 -3.21 -23.39 -26.35
N ASP A 209 -2.85 -22.12 -26.11
CA ASP A 209 -1.47 -21.74 -25.80
C ASP A 209 -1.10 -22.25 -24.40
N TYR A 210 -2.05 -22.18 -23.46
CA TYR A 210 -1.93 -22.81 -22.13
C TYR A 210 -1.88 -24.34 -22.24
N ALA A 211 -2.80 -24.95 -22.98
CA ALA A 211 -2.85 -26.41 -23.14
C ALA A 211 -1.54 -26.98 -23.73
N SER A 212 -0.97 -26.29 -24.73
CA SER A 212 0.30 -26.68 -25.34
C SER A 212 1.46 -26.61 -24.34
N ALA A 213 1.49 -25.59 -23.48
CA ALA A 213 2.51 -25.47 -22.43
C ALA A 213 2.34 -26.51 -21.30
N ILE A 214 1.09 -26.90 -20.98
CA ILE A 214 0.81 -27.98 -20.02
C ILE A 214 1.28 -29.33 -20.58
N GLY A 215 1.08 -29.57 -21.87
CA GLY A 215 1.45 -30.83 -22.54
C GLY A 215 2.96 -31.06 -22.71
N ASP A 216 3.79 -30.01 -22.61
CA ASP A 216 5.24 -30.16 -22.67
C ASP A 216 5.80 -30.58 -21.29
N ALA A 217 6.14 -31.87 -21.16
CA ALA A 217 6.72 -32.43 -19.95
C ALA A 217 8.00 -31.71 -19.47
N LYS A 218 8.78 -31.08 -20.37
CA LYS A 218 9.97 -30.31 -19.98
C LYS A 218 9.59 -29.05 -19.21
N LEU A 219 8.41 -28.50 -19.47
CA LEU A 219 7.89 -27.32 -18.80
C LEU A 219 7.36 -27.59 -17.40
N LYS A 220 7.20 -28.85 -16.98
CA LYS A 220 6.83 -29.24 -15.60
C LYS A 220 5.74 -28.32 -15.02
N ALA A 221 4.69 -28.07 -15.81
CA ALA A 221 3.62 -27.15 -15.42
C ALA A 221 2.98 -27.62 -14.12
N ALA A 222 2.82 -26.70 -13.17
CA ALA A 222 2.29 -26.98 -11.84
C ALA A 222 1.19 -26.02 -11.40
N LEU A 223 1.01 -24.91 -12.12
CA LEU A 223 0.05 -23.88 -11.77
C LEU A 223 -0.27 -23.04 -13.00
N LEU A 224 -1.54 -22.69 -13.16
CA LEU A 224 -1.99 -21.68 -14.12
C LEU A 224 -2.20 -20.37 -13.37
N LEU A 225 -1.52 -19.31 -13.81
CA LEU A 225 -1.60 -18.00 -13.20
C LEU A 225 -2.33 -17.04 -14.15
N ARG A 226 -3.38 -16.41 -13.64
CA ARG A 226 -4.06 -15.29 -14.27
C ARG A 226 -3.77 -14.03 -13.47
N VAL A 227 -3.34 -12.96 -14.12
CA VAL A 227 -3.14 -11.64 -13.49
C VAL A 227 -4.02 -10.61 -14.18
N HIS A 228 -4.86 -9.93 -13.40
CA HIS A 228 -5.75 -8.89 -13.91
C HIS A 228 -5.00 -7.58 -14.19
N HIS A 229 -5.30 -6.93 -15.31
CA HIS A 229 -4.78 -5.61 -15.65
C HIS A 229 -5.43 -4.52 -14.79
N SER A 230 -4.83 -4.20 -13.65
CA SER A 230 -5.42 -3.28 -12.66
C SER A 230 -5.28 -1.79 -13.02
N ASN A 231 -4.22 -1.42 -13.74
CA ASN A 231 -3.83 -0.02 -14.00
C ASN A 231 -3.74 0.33 -15.50
N PHE A 232 -4.00 -0.62 -16.40
CA PHE A 232 -4.06 -0.39 -17.84
C PHE A 232 -5.04 -1.36 -18.49
N ARG A 233 -5.32 -1.17 -19.78
CA ARG A 233 -6.08 -2.10 -20.61
C ARG A 233 -5.50 -2.13 -22.02
N ILE A 234 -5.62 -3.27 -22.69
CA ILE A 234 -5.21 -3.45 -24.09
C ILE A 234 -6.46 -3.35 -24.95
N GLU A 235 -6.51 -2.35 -25.84
CA GLU A 235 -7.62 -2.14 -26.78
C GLU A 235 -7.23 -2.54 -28.21
N GLY A 236 -8.22 -2.85 -29.04
CA GLY A 236 -8.02 -3.26 -30.44
C GLY A 236 -8.02 -4.79 -30.60
N PHE A 237 -7.04 -5.32 -31.33
CA PHE A 237 -6.94 -6.75 -31.63
C PHE A 237 -6.40 -7.57 -30.45
N ALA A 238 -7.17 -7.61 -29.36
CA ALA A 238 -6.82 -8.31 -28.14
C ALA A 238 -7.74 -9.50 -27.84
N THR A 239 -7.19 -10.57 -27.28
CA THR A 239 -7.93 -11.76 -26.84
C THR A 239 -7.19 -12.41 -25.68
N GLU A 240 -7.93 -12.85 -24.67
CA GLU A 240 -7.37 -13.51 -23.49
C GLU A 240 -8.40 -14.51 -22.93
N PRO A 241 -7.98 -15.69 -22.44
CA PRO A 241 -8.88 -16.62 -21.77
C PRO A 241 -9.43 -16.03 -20.47
N GLY A 242 -10.74 -16.19 -20.26
CA GLY A 242 -11.38 -15.85 -18.99
C GLY A 242 -11.01 -16.83 -17.88
N ILE A 243 -11.32 -16.45 -16.63
CA ILE A 243 -11.08 -17.33 -15.47
C ILE A 243 -11.82 -18.66 -15.59
N THR A 244 -13.05 -18.67 -16.10
CA THR A 244 -13.84 -19.89 -16.28
C THR A 244 -13.14 -20.90 -17.20
N GLU A 245 -12.58 -20.42 -18.31
CA GLU A 245 -11.85 -21.26 -19.26
C GLU A 245 -10.57 -21.82 -18.64
N LEU A 246 -9.82 -21.00 -17.91
CA LEU A 246 -8.61 -21.45 -17.21
C LEU A 246 -8.93 -22.45 -16.10
N THR A 247 -10.03 -22.26 -15.36
CA THR A 247 -10.45 -23.23 -14.33
C THR A 247 -10.89 -24.56 -14.91
N ALA A 248 -11.55 -24.56 -16.08
CA ALA A 248 -11.91 -25.79 -16.78
C ALA A 248 -10.66 -26.54 -17.24
N LEU A 249 -9.70 -25.83 -17.85
CA LEU A 249 -8.41 -26.40 -18.27
C LEU A 249 -7.59 -26.91 -17.09
N GLY A 250 -7.56 -26.15 -15.98
CA GLY A 250 -6.90 -26.58 -14.74
C GLY A 250 -7.52 -27.85 -14.17
N ALA A 251 -8.85 -27.98 -14.19
CA ALA A 251 -9.53 -29.19 -13.75
C ALA A 251 -9.21 -30.41 -14.64
N GLU A 252 -9.20 -30.23 -15.96
CA GLU A 252 -8.85 -31.27 -16.93
C GLU A 252 -7.45 -31.86 -16.69
N HIS A 253 -6.49 -30.99 -16.36
CA HIS A 253 -5.09 -31.39 -16.15
C HIS A 253 -4.70 -31.53 -14.66
N SER A 254 -5.65 -31.46 -13.73
CA SER A 254 -5.40 -31.49 -12.28
C SER A 254 -4.38 -30.45 -11.80
N LEU A 255 -4.40 -29.25 -12.38
CA LEU A 255 -3.55 -28.12 -12.02
C LEU A 255 -4.33 -27.05 -11.25
N PRO A 256 -3.77 -26.50 -10.15
CA PRO A 256 -4.35 -25.35 -9.48
C PRO A 256 -4.31 -24.10 -10.37
N VAL A 257 -5.36 -23.27 -10.24
CA VAL A 257 -5.45 -21.96 -10.90
C VAL A 257 -5.40 -20.88 -9.83
N VAL A 258 -4.49 -19.93 -9.99
CA VAL A 258 -4.40 -18.73 -9.14
C VAL A 258 -4.84 -17.51 -9.95
N ASP A 259 -5.84 -16.79 -9.43
CA ASP A 259 -6.34 -15.55 -10.02
C ASP A 259 -5.90 -14.35 -9.16
N CYS A 260 -4.89 -13.63 -9.66
CA CYS A 260 -4.36 -12.43 -9.04
C CYS A 260 -5.15 -11.21 -9.52
N LEU A 261 -6.20 -10.86 -8.78
CA LEU A 261 -7.10 -9.77 -9.17
C LEU A 261 -6.47 -8.38 -9.03
N GLY A 262 -5.59 -8.17 -8.04
CA GLY A 262 -4.96 -6.86 -7.76
C GLY A 262 -5.92 -5.75 -7.30
N VAL A 263 -7.22 -5.92 -7.53
CA VAL A 263 -8.35 -5.11 -7.06
C VAL A 263 -9.29 -6.03 -6.29
N ALA A 264 -9.75 -5.63 -5.10
CA ALA A 264 -10.80 -6.39 -4.43
C ALA A 264 -12.13 -5.71 -4.59
N ARG A 265 -12.92 -6.29 -5.50
CA ARG A 265 -14.35 -6.06 -5.51
C ARG A 265 -15.01 -7.15 -4.67
N CYS A 266 -15.14 -6.92 -3.37
CA CYS A 266 -15.98 -7.76 -2.52
C CYS A 266 -17.43 -7.28 -2.65
N SER A 267 -18.21 -7.96 -3.49
CA SER A 267 -19.66 -7.80 -3.47
C SER A 267 -20.23 -8.73 -2.40
N ILE A 268 -20.80 -8.17 -1.34
CA ILE A 268 -21.65 -8.94 -0.43
C ILE A 268 -22.80 -9.50 -1.30
N PRO A 269 -22.97 -10.82 -1.42
CA PRO A 269 -24.17 -11.37 -2.03
C PRO A 269 -25.36 -10.72 -1.33
N ARG A 270 -26.34 -10.19 -2.07
CA ARG A 270 -27.58 -9.64 -1.48
C ARG A 270 -28.43 -10.77 -0.86
N ALA A 271 -27.89 -11.48 0.12
CA ALA A 271 -28.53 -12.50 0.93
C ALA A 271 -28.81 -11.90 2.32
N SER A 272 -30.06 -11.50 2.48
CA SER A 272 -30.90 -11.57 3.71
C SER A 272 -30.47 -11.03 5.09
N VAL A 273 -29.22 -10.67 5.40
CA VAL A 273 -28.85 -10.46 6.83
C VAL A 273 -28.99 -9.02 7.36
N TRP A 274 -29.31 -8.03 6.52
CA TRP A 274 -29.60 -6.65 6.98
C TRP A 274 -30.79 -6.01 6.24
N ARG A 275 -31.94 -6.70 6.20
CA ARG A 275 -33.19 -6.12 5.67
C ARG A 275 -34.04 -5.47 6.77
N THR A 276 -33.68 -4.24 7.14
CA THR A 276 -34.68 -3.20 7.48
C THR A 276 -34.62 -2.12 6.41
N ASN A 277 -35.07 -2.47 5.20
CA ASN A 277 -35.91 -1.64 4.33
C ASN A 277 -36.12 -2.34 2.98
N ARG A 278 -37.38 -2.35 2.55
CA ARG A 278 -37.86 -2.92 1.28
C ARG A 278 -37.21 -2.16 0.12
N TRP A 279 -37.26 -2.77 -1.07
CA TRP A 279 -36.80 -2.27 -2.39
C TRP A 279 -35.46 -2.84 -2.87
N CYS A 280 -35.51 -4.04 -3.45
CA CYS A 280 -34.97 -4.39 -4.76
C CYS A 280 -35.02 -5.91 -4.93
N ARG A 281 -35.93 -6.38 -5.79
CA ARG A 281 -35.92 -7.73 -6.36
C ARG A 281 -35.21 -7.65 -7.72
N ARG A 282 -34.18 -8.46 -7.92
CA ARG A 282 -33.94 -9.28 -9.13
C ARG A 282 -32.62 -10.04 -9.00
N ALA A 283 -32.65 -11.25 -9.54
CA ALA A 283 -31.80 -12.39 -9.25
C ALA A 283 -30.47 -12.38 -10.04
N CYS A 284 -29.45 -13.03 -9.49
CA CYS A 284 -28.28 -13.53 -10.20
C CYS A 284 -27.93 -14.92 -9.62
N PRO A 285 -27.67 -15.96 -10.44
CA PRO A 285 -27.47 -17.33 -9.96
C PRO A 285 -26.06 -17.53 -9.37
N PRO A 286 -25.86 -18.51 -8.46
CA PRO A 286 -24.57 -18.79 -7.86
C PRO A 286 -23.77 -19.75 -8.74
N ALA A 287 -22.50 -19.43 -9.02
CA ALA A 287 -21.53 -20.40 -9.51
C ALA A 287 -20.40 -20.48 -8.48
N VAL A 288 -20.38 -21.58 -7.73
CA VAL A 288 -19.31 -21.94 -6.82
C VAL A 288 -18.27 -22.70 -7.63
N THR A 289 -17.12 -22.07 -7.88
CA THR A 289 -15.94 -22.75 -8.40
C THR A 289 -14.78 -22.41 -7.48
N ARG A 290 -14.04 -23.44 -7.02
CA ARG A 290 -12.87 -23.32 -6.14
C ARG A 290 -11.88 -22.32 -6.73
N CYS A 291 -11.81 -21.13 -6.14
CA CYS A 291 -10.92 -20.05 -6.55
C CYS A 291 -10.30 -19.44 -5.30
N ALA A 292 -8.99 -19.57 -5.15
CA ALA A 292 -8.24 -18.80 -4.17
C ALA A 292 -8.16 -17.37 -4.71
N SER A 293 -9.00 -16.47 -4.19
CA SER A 293 -8.99 -15.05 -4.55
C SER A 293 -8.21 -14.24 -3.53
N VAL A 294 -7.24 -13.46 -3.99
CA VAL A 294 -6.51 -12.50 -3.14
C VAL A 294 -7.30 -11.19 -3.13
N ALA A 295 -7.95 -10.89 -1.99
CA ALA A 295 -8.75 -9.69 -1.81
C ALA A 295 -8.05 -8.66 -0.89
N THR A 296 -7.77 -7.46 -1.40
CA THR A 296 -7.43 -6.25 -0.64
C THR A 296 -8.64 -5.31 -0.44
N ASN A 297 -9.04 -5.13 0.81
CA ASN A 297 -10.16 -4.32 1.30
C ASN A 297 -10.50 -3.05 0.47
N CYS A 298 -11.75 -2.90 0.04
CA CYS A 298 -12.27 -1.70 -0.63
C CYS A 298 -13.57 -1.27 0.07
N SER A 299 -13.54 -0.15 0.80
CA SER A 299 -14.75 0.41 1.43
C SER A 299 -15.47 1.34 0.46
N ALA A 300 -16.74 1.02 0.18
CA ALA A 300 -17.61 1.86 -0.62
C ALA A 300 -17.95 3.18 0.12
N ALA A 301 -17.42 4.30 -0.37
CA ALA A 301 -17.88 5.63 0.02
C ALA A 301 -19.18 5.96 -0.73
N ARG A 302 -20.29 6.14 -0.01
CA ARG A 302 -21.48 6.80 -0.56
C ARG A 302 -21.41 8.29 -0.19
N SER A 303 -21.26 9.13 -1.20
CA SER A 303 -21.52 10.56 -1.07
C SER A 303 -23.04 10.78 -1.09
N ALA A 304 -23.60 11.23 0.02
CA ALA A 304 -24.96 11.75 0.06
C ALA A 304 -24.87 13.27 -0.16
N ALA A 305 -25.08 13.69 -1.41
CA ALA A 305 -25.43 15.08 -1.71
C ALA A 305 -26.90 15.28 -1.28
N SER A 306 -27.13 16.01 -0.19
CA SER A 306 -28.43 16.62 0.08
C SER A 306 -28.35 18.11 -0.22
N LEU A 307 -28.72 18.43 -1.46
CA LEU A 307 -29.28 19.74 -1.81
C LEU A 307 -30.61 19.90 -1.06
N SER A 308 -30.67 20.83 -0.12
CA SER A 308 -31.91 21.49 0.25
C SER A 308 -31.60 22.96 0.53
N GLY A 309 -31.93 23.80 -0.43
CA GLY A 309 -31.90 25.25 -0.26
C GLY A 309 -33.11 25.77 0.52
N VAL A 310 -32.89 27.00 1.03
CA VAL A 310 -33.87 28.07 1.28
C VAL A 310 -34.76 27.92 2.51
N ARG A 311 -34.49 28.70 3.56
CA ARG A 311 -35.24 29.95 3.91
C ARG A 311 -34.69 30.61 5.20
N ARG A 312 -34.41 31.90 5.04
CA ARG A 312 -34.09 32.97 6.03
C ARG A 312 -32.70 32.96 6.64
#